data_AF-A0A318TGM8-F1
#
_entry.id   AF-A0A318TGM8-F1
#
_cell.length_a   1.000
_cell.length_b   1.000
_cell.length_c   1.000
_cell.angle_alpha   90.00
_cell.angle_beta   90.00
_cell.angle_gamma   90.00
#
_symmetry.space_group_name_H-M   'P 1'
#
loop_
_entity.id
_entity.type
_entity.pdbx_description
1 polymer ?
#
loop_
_entity_poly.entity_id
_entity_poly.type
_entity_poly.pdbx_seq_one_letter_code
_entity_poly.pdbx_strand_id
1 'polypeptide(L)' 'MVSLLTPWSVDRNWVWSEMAGAWALRKRYVGVIYGLSLEEIEKNHGGLAMLSPTNVIGLNEFDTYLVELGKRVSAADA' A
#
# COMPACT_ATOMS: atom_id res chain seq x y z
N MET A 1 -5.25 -3.75 6.02
CA MET A 1 -5.75 -3.31 4.70
C MET A 1 -4.61 -3.39 3.70
N VAL A 2 -4.88 -3.82 2.48
CA VAL A 2 -3.91 -3.87 1.39
C VAL A 2 -4.47 -3.05 0.23
N SER A 3 -3.68 -2.13 -0.29
CA SER A 3 -4.07 -1.28 -1.43
C SER A 3 -3.17 -1.58 -2.62
N LEU A 4 -3.76 -1.95 -3.75
CA LEU A 4 -3.03 -2.13 -5.01
C LEU A 4 -3.06 -0.82 -5.82
N LEU A 5 -1.91 -0.19 -5.93
CA LEU A 5 -1.64 1.02 -6.69
C LEU A 5 -1.15 0.67 -8.09
N THR A 6 -2.06 0.77 -9.06
CA THR A 6 -1.83 0.72 -10.50
C THR A 6 -1.98 2.12 -11.13
N PRO A 7 -1.51 2.35 -12.37
CA PRO A 7 -1.70 3.62 -13.07
C PRO A 7 -3.15 4.11 -13.08
N TRP A 8 -4.11 3.20 -13.20
CA TRP A 8 -5.54 3.57 -13.23
C TRP A 8 -6.13 3.82 -11.84
N SER A 9 -5.55 3.27 -10.77
CA SER A 9 -6.08 3.43 -9.42
C SER A 9 -5.65 4.75 -8.78
N VAL A 10 -4.45 5.23 -9.11
CA VAL A 10 -3.91 6.49 -8.57
C VAL A 10 -4.64 7.72 -9.13
N ASP A 11 -5.29 7.59 -10.28
CA ASP A 11 -6.16 8.64 -10.84
C ASP A 11 -7.52 8.76 -10.13
N ARG A 12 -7.87 7.82 -9.25
CA ARG A 12 -9.18 7.79 -8.60
C ARG A 12 -9.11 8.41 -7.21
N ASN A 13 -9.64 9.62 -7.07
CA ASN A 13 -9.67 10.37 -5.80
C ASN A 13 -10.26 9.59 -4.60
N TRP A 14 -11.21 8.67 -4.84
CA TRP A 14 -11.79 7.86 -3.76
C TRP A 14 -10.80 6.86 -3.17
N VAL A 15 -9.83 6.36 -3.95
CA VAL A 15 -8.76 5.45 -3.46
C VAL A 15 -7.90 6.18 -2.43
N TRP A 16 -7.52 7.41 -2.74
CA TRP A 16 -6.78 8.27 -1.81
C TRP A 16 -7.58 8.58 -0.54
N SER A 17 -8.89 8.80 -0.69
CA SER A 17 -9.78 9.07 0.44
C SER A 17 -9.88 7.87 1.39
N GLU A 18 -9.99 6.65 0.87
CA GLU A 18 -9.98 5.44 1.69
C GLU A 18 -8.63 5.21 2.39
N MET A 19 -7.53 5.40 1.66
CA MET A 19 -6.19 5.26 2.23
C MET A 19 -5.95 6.31 3.33
N ALA A 20 -6.40 7.55 3.13
CA ALA A 20 -6.32 8.61 4.12
C ALA A 20 -7.17 8.27 5.36
N GLY A 21 -8.36 7.71 5.17
CA GLY A 21 -9.20 7.21 6.26
C GLY A 21 -8.52 6.10 7.06
N ALA A 22 -7.89 5.12 6.38
CA ALA A 22 -7.16 4.05 7.03
C ALA A 22 -5.95 4.58 7.84
N TRP A 23 -5.22 5.54 7.29
CA TRP A 23 -4.12 6.23 7.97
C TRP A 23 -4.59 7.02 9.19
N ALA A 24 -5.65 7.82 9.05
CA ALA A 24 -6.24 8.59 10.14
C ALA A 24 -6.74 7.71 11.29
N LEU A 25 -7.30 6.54 10.96
CA LEU A 25 -7.76 5.53 11.94
C LEU A 25 -6.63 4.66 12.50
N ARG A 26 -5.36 4.95 12.16
CA ARG A 26 -4.17 4.16 12.53
C ARG A 26 -4.31 2.66 12.22
N LYS A 27 -5.04 2.31 11.17
CA LYS A 27 -5.18 0.93 10.74
C LYS A 27 -3.89 0.48 10.07
N ARG A 28 -3.50 -0.77 10.30
CA ARG A 28 -2.39 -1.38 9.58
C ARG A 28 -2.74 -1.43 8.10
N TYR A 29 -1.97 -0.71 7.29
CA TYR A 29 -2.12 -0.69 5.85
C TYR A 29 -0.80 -1.02 5.15
N VAL A 30 -0.89 -1.64 3.98
CA VAL A 30 0.25 -1.98 3.10
C VAL A 30 -0.11 -1.51 1.70
N GLY A 31 0.76 -0.70 1.10
CA GLY A 31 0.63 -0.25 -0.27
C GLY A 31 1.41 -1.18 -1.20
N VAL A 32 0.80 -1.62 -2.28
CA VAL A 32 1.42 -2.49 -3.27
C VAL A 32 1.44 -1.75 -4.60
N ILE A 33 2.59 -1.59 -5.23
CA ILE A 33 2.70 -0.79 -6.46
C ILE A 33 2.93 -1.69 -7.67
N TYR A 34 2.12 -1.53 -8.71
CA TYR A 34 2.25 -2.25 -9.98
C TYR A 34 2.32 -1.30 -11.16
N GLY A 35 3.38 -1.39 -11.96
CA GLY A 35 3.54 -0.58 -13.17
C GLY A 35 3.71 0.92 -12.92
N LEU A 36 4.11 1.30 -11.70
CA LEU A 36 4.37 2.67 -11.26
C LEU A 36 5.59 2.68 -10.34
N SER A 37 6.25 3.83 -10.23
CA SER A 37 7.25 4.13 -9.20
C SER A 37 6.68 5.06 -8.12
N LEU A 38 7.28 5.04 -6.93
CA LEU A 38 6.96 5.99 -5.87
C LEU A 38 7.23 7.45 -6.29
N GLU A 39 8.26 7.69 -7.10
CA GLU A 39 8.59 9.02 -7.63
C GLU A 39 7.51 9.53 -8.58
N GLU A 40 6.96 8.68 -9.46
CA GLU A 40 5.86 9.05 -10.36
C GLU A 40 4.58 9.38 -9.58
N ILE A 41 4.30 8.61 -8.52
CA ILE A 41 3.15 8.87 -7.64
C ILE A 41 3.31 10.22 -6.92
N GLU A 42 4.50 10.51 -6.41
CA GLU A 42 4.73 11.78 -5.73
C GLU A 42 4.60 12.96 -6.69
N LYS A 43 5.27 12.86 -7.84
CA LYS A 43 5.33 13.96 -8.82
C LYS A 43 3.95 14.33 -9.35
N ASN A 44 3.07 13.35 -9.54
CA ASN A 44 1.78 13.55 -10.20
C ASN A 44 0.59 13.66 -9.23
N HIS A 45 0.68 13.09 -8.02
CA HIS A 45 -0.46 12.99 -7.11
C HIS A 45 -0.17 13.41 -5.65
N GLY A 46 1.10 13.60 -5.25
CA GLY A 46 1.47 14.14 -3.93
C GLY A 46 1.17 13.23 -2.73
N GLY A 47 1.40 11.92 -2.86
CA GLY A 47 0.98 10.89 -1.90
C GLY A 47 2.05 10.37 -0.92
N LEU A 48 3.31 10.81 -0.98
CA LEU A 48 4.40 10.25 -0.16
C LEU A 48 4.21 10.46 1.34
N ALA A 49 3.50 11.50 1.78
CA ALA A 49 3.26 11.72 3.21
C ALA A 49 2.52 10.53 3.87
N MET A 50 1.62 9.88 3.14
CA MET A 50 0.96 8.65 3.60
C MET A 50 1.83 7.41 3.35
N LEU A 51 2.42 7.31 2.16
CA LEU A 51 3.16 6.13 1.72
C LEU A 51 4.49 5.92 2.44
N SER A 52 5.22 6.99 2.79
CA SER A 52 6.54 6.96 3.42
C SER A 52 6.59 6.26 4.80
N PRO A 53 5.65 6.51 5.73
CA PRO A 53 5.60 5.78 7.00
C PRO A 53 5.06 4.34 6.89
N THR A 54 4.76 3.87 5.68
CA THR A 54 4.04 2.61 5.45
C THR A 54 4.90 1.64 4.68
N ASN A 55 4.79 0.35 4.99
CA ASN A 55 5.42 -0.68 4.18
C ASN A 55 4.81 -0.67 2.77
N VAL A 56 5.52 -0.05 1.83
CA VAL A 56 5.19 -0.04 0.42
C VAL A 56 6.03 -1.10 -0.27
N ILE A 57 5.36 -2.00 -0.98
CA ILE A 57 5.98 -3.19 -1.56
C ILE A 57 5.72 -3.15 -3.07
N GLY A 58 6.75 -3.37 -3.89
CA GLY A 58 6.55 -3.52 -5.33
C GLY A 58 5.75 -4.79 -5.61
N LEU A 59 4.89 -4.82 -6.63
CA LEU A 59 4.08 -6.02 -6.93
C LEU A 59 4.95 -7.25 -7.19
N ASN A 60 6.15 -7.06 -7.77
CA ASN A 60 7.12 -8.14 -7.96
C ASN A 60 7.58 -8.79 -6.64
N GLU A 61 7.38 -8.11 -5.51
CA GLU A 61 7.68 -8.58 -4.16
C GLU A 61 6.40 -8.90 -3.37
N PHE A 62 5.22 -8.78 -3.99
CA PHE A 62 3.94 -9.00 -3.31
C PHE A 62 3.73 -10.45 -2.91
N ASP A 63 4.20 -11.40 -3.73
CA ASP A 63 4.21 -12.82 -3.37
C ASP A 63 5.06 -13.06 -2.12
N THR A 64 6.23 -12.40 -2.01
CA THR A 64 7.06 -12.43 -0.80
C THR A 64 6.31 -11.88 0.40
N TYR A 65 5.58 -10.78 0.24
CA TYR A 65 4.75 -10.22 1.31
C TYR A 65 3.62 -11.17 1.75
N LEU A 66 2.94 -11.86 0.82
CA LEU A 66 1.90 -12.83 1.16
C LEU A 66 2.48 -14.00 1.97
N VAL A 67 3.69 -14.46 1.64
CA VAL A 67 4.41 -15.48 2.40
C VAL A 67 4.75 -14.99 3.81
N GLU A 68 5.25 -13.76 3.96
CA GLU A 68 5.52 -13.18 5.28
C GLU A 68 4.25 -12.97 6.11
N LEU A 69 3.17 -12.53 5.47
CA LEU A 69 1.88 -12.33 6.12
C LEU A 69 1.34 -13.67 6.63
N GLY A 70 1.39 -14.72 5.81
CA GLY A 70 0.99 -16.07 6.21
C GLY A 70 1.76 -16.54 7.45
N LYS A 71 3.09 -16.36 7.48
CA LYS A 71 3.90 -16.70 8.65
C LYS A 71 3.47 -15.94 9.92
N ARG A 72 3.13 -14.66 9.81
CA ARG A 72 2.68 -13.84 10.95
C ARG A 72 1.31 -14.24 11.46
N VAL A 73 0.39 -14.60 10.57
CA VAL A 73 -0.95 -15.08 10.94
C VAL A 73 -0.83 -16.42 11.67
N SER A 74 -0.10 -17.38 11.09
CA SER A 74 0.12 -18.69 11.72
C SER A 74 0.86 -18.63 13.05
N ALA A 75 1.77 -17.66 13.24
CA ALA A 75 2.48 -17.46 14.49
C ALA A 75 1.65 -16.71 15.56
N ALA A 76 0.56 -16.04 15.17
CA ALA A 76 -0.34 -15.35 16.10
C ALA A 76 -1.46 -16.26 16.61
N ASP A 77 -1.77 -17.35 15.89
CA ASP A 77 -2.76 -18.37 16.25
C ASP A 77 -2.15 -19.55 17.07
N ALA A 78 -0.89 -19.46 17.48
CA ALA A 78 -0.16 -20.44 18.30
C ALA A 78 0.16 -19.90 19.70
#